data_AF-A0A109LU89-F1
#
_entry.id   AF-A0A109LU89-F1
#
_cell.length_a   1.000
_cell.length_b   1.000
_cell.length_c   1.000
_cell.angle_alpha   90.00
_cell.angle_beta   90.00
_cell.angle_gamma   90.00
#
_symmetry.space_group_name_H-M   'P 1'
#
loop_
_entity.id
_entity.type
_entity.pdbx_description
1 polymer ?
#
loop_
_entity_poly.entity_id
_entity_poly.type
_entity_poly.pdbx_seq_one_letter_code
_entity_poly.pdbx_strand_id
1 'polypeptide(L)'
;MRFFLDSKLTFELFEQKFGGIENFAEEWSIHALRHEGTANPSRSSKTIYKWIANGMPKAEDTFLSFFGALDADPISLIDLEKSQFRKHFGRLRQAILLGGINIGGFRPLMYLLRPSPQWPDETLTGKYFRRRWATQDFLHEAEHVKNLDVTIRIQGDPEQPREWPRAFHVAYRRLTNADGLWRPFGTILTRNSEAILVHENGAIGNAALGFGSGHRIDFKTFFGPSPAEFRVASLHPFEATLDLYDDPNVTLQFAG
;
A
#
# COMPACT_ATOMS: atom_id res chain seq x y z
N MET A 1 -17.22 10.62 -1.25
CA MET A 1 -16.20 9.93 -0.44
C MET A 1 -14.89 10.73 -0.48
N ARG A 2 -14.27 10.96 0.68
CA ARG A 2 -13.00 11.69 0.83
C ARG A 2 -11.96 10.75 1.42
N PHE A 3 -10.72 10.93 1.01
CA PHE A 3 -9.56 10.23 1.56
C PHE A 3 -8.95 11.11 2.63
N PHE A 4 -8.85 10.61 3.86
CA PHE A 4 -8.24 11.32 4.98
C PHE A 4 -6.92 10.65 5.35
N LEU A 5 -5.96 11.46 5.77
CA LEU A 5 -4.71 10.98 6.33
C LEU A 5 -4.84 10.83 7.84
N ASP A 6 -4.15 9.84 8.38
CA ASP A 6 -3.84 9.80 9.81
C ASP A 6 -3.01 11.04 10.12
N SER A 7 -3.66 12.01 10.76
CA SER A 7 -3.07 13.33 10.96
C SER A 7 -1.87 13.26 11.90
N LYS A 8 -1.96 12.44 12.96
CA LYS A 8 -0.88 12.28 13.93
C LYS A 8 0.35 11.69 13.24
N LEU A 9 0.17 10.59 12.53
CA LEU A 9 1.26 9.91 11.83
C LEU A 9 1.88 10.79 10.73
N THR A 10 1.05 11.55 10.01
CA THR A 10 1.52 12.46 8.96
C THR A 10 2.33 13.61 9.54
N PHE A 11 1.90 14.21 10.66
CA PHE A 11 2.68 15.26 11.32
C PHE A 11 3.99 14.73 11.91
N GLU A 12 3.96 13.56 12.54
CA GLU A 12 5.18 12.88 13.00
C GLU A 12 6.19 12.69 11.86
N LEU A 13 5.72 12.29 10.66
CA LEU A 13 6.57 12.19 9.48
C LEU A 13 7.15 13.53 9.02
N PHE A 14 6.36 14.60 9.05
CA PHE A 14 6.85 15.93 8.70
C PHE A 14 7.94 16.40 9.64
N GLU A 15 7.71 16.25 10.94
CA GLU A 15 8.70 16.63 11.96
C GLU A 15 9.98 15.84 11.79
N GLN A 16 9.89 14.51 11.66
CA GLN A 16 11.09 13.69 11.70
C GLN A 16 11.88 13.69 10.37
N LYS A 17 11.21 13.82 9.20
CA LYS A 17 11.91 13.84 7.91
C LYS A 17 12.34 15.24 7.45
N PHE A 18 11.61 16.27 7.83
CA PHE A 18 11.80 17.61 7.30
C PHE A 18 11.98 18.67 8.40
N GLY A 19 11.77 18.35 9.67
CA GLY A 19 11.75 19.34 10.76
C GLY A 19 10.50 20.22 10.74
N GLY A 20 9.40 19.73 10.14
CA GLY A 20 8.12 20.42 10.09
C GLY A 20 7.50 20.51 8.70
N ILE A 21 6.23 20.89 8.67
CA ILE A 21 5.41 20.99 7.45
C ILE A 21 5.81 22.14 6.53
N GLU A 22 6.35 23.24 7.06
CA GLU A 22 6.88 24.36 6.27
C GLU A 22 8.06 23.89 5.42
N ASN A 23 9.02 23.18 6.03
CA ASN A 23 10.18 22.62 5.33
C ASN A 23 9.77 21.54 4.33
N PHE A 24 8.77 20.70 4.67
CA PHE A 24 8.20 19.77 3.69
C PHE A 24 7.62 20.49 2.46
N ALA A 25 6.91 21.60 2.65
CA ALA A 25 6.32 22.36 1.55
C ALA A 25 7.41 22.96 0.63
N GLU A 26 8.53 23.40 1.21
CA GLU A 26 9.70 23.87 0.47
C GLU A 26 10.38 22.72 -0.31
N GLU A 27 10.66 21.60 0.35
CA GLU A 27 11.24 20.41 -0.29
C GLU A 27 10.37 19.85 -1.42
N TRP A 28 9.05 19.86 -1.24
CA TRP A 28 8.12 19.47 -2.30
C TRP A 28 8.20 20.43 -3.50
N SER A 29 8.43 21.72 -3.27
CA SER A 29 8.66 22.72 -4.33
C SER A 29 9.90 22.39 -5.14
N ILE A 30 11.00 22.04 -4.47
CA ILE A 30 12.25 21.61 -5.10
C ILE A 30 12.02 20.31 -5.89
N HIS A 31 11.30 19.35 -5.31
CA HIS A 31 10.98 18.08 -5.96
C HIS A 31 10.16 18.28 -7.24
N ALA A 32 9.17 19.18 -7.21
CA ALA A 32 8.31 19.50 -8.36
C ALA A 32 9.07 20.23 -9.48
N LEU A 33 10.01 21.14 -9.15
CA LEU A 33 10.83 21.85 -10.13
C LEU A 33 11.79 20.93 -10.89
N ARG A 34 12.24 19.84 -10.27
CA ARG A 34 13.12 18.84 -10.89
C ARG A 34 12.38 17.90 -11.87
N HIS A 35 11.08 18.11 -12.10
CA HIS A 35 10.22 17.22 -12.86
C HIS A 35 9.69 17.88 -14.14
N GLU A 36 10.34 17.61 -15.27
CA GLU A 36 9.82 17.92 -16.61
C GLU A 36 8.64 16.98 -16.92
N GLY A 37 7.41 17.40 -16.58
CA GLY A 37 6.19 16.67 -16.97
C GLY A 37 5.07 16.62 -15.92
N THR A 38 5.33 16.96 -14.66
CA THR A 38 4.26 17.23 -13.70
C THR A 38 4.02 18.72 -13.64
N ALA A 39 3.02 19.22 -14.37
CA ALA A 39 2.62 20.63 -14.40
C ALA A 39 2.03 21.15 -13.08
N ASN A 40 2.27 20.46 -11.96
CA ASN A 40 1.59 20.72 -10.72
C ASN A 40 2.56 21.39 -9.75
N PRO A 41 2.37 22.68 -9.43
CA PRO A 41 3.24 23.35 -8.49
C PRO A 41 3.11 22.65 -7.13
N SER A 42 4.12 22.78 -6.28
CA SER A 42 3.95 22.50 -4.85
C SER A 42 2.80 23.32 -4.25
N ARG A 43 2.47 23.04 -2.99
CA ARG A 43 1.44 23.79 -2.26
C ARG A 43 2.00 24.36 -0.97
N SER A 44 1.45 25.51 -0.57
CA SER A 44 1.77 26.13 0.69
C SER A 44 1.40 25.24 1.89
N SER A 45 2.12 25.38 2.99
CA SER A 45 1.82 24.70 4.27
C SER A 45 0.34 24.86 4.67
N LYS A 46 -0.23 26.08 4.52
CA LYS A 46 -1.66 26.35 4.75
C LYS A 46 -2.60 25.44 3.94
N THR A 47 -2.25 25.15 2.70
CA THR A 47 -3.03 24.24 1.84
C THR A 47 -2.91 22.80 2.32
N ILE A 48 -1.71 22.38 2.71
CA ILE A 48 -1.45 21.03 3.22
C ILE A 48 -2.20 20.80 4.55
N TYR A 49 -2.15 21.75 5.49
CA TYR A 49 -2.96 21.73 6.72
C TYR A 49 -4.45 21.56 6.41
N LYS A 50 -4.96 22.31 5.41
CA LYS A 50 -6.36 22.19 4.98
C LYS A 50 -6.68 20.79 4.47
N TRP A 51 -5.77 20.14 3.75
CA TRP A 51 -5.98 18.78 3.26
C TRP A 51 -5.96 17.74 4.37
N ILE A 52 -5.04 17.83 5.33
CA ILE A 52 -5.02 16.92 6.49
C ILE A 52 -6.33 17.03 7.28
N ALA A 53 -6.81 18.26 7.50
CA ALA A 53 -8.07 18.48 8.22
C ALA A 53 -9.31 18.01 7.43
N ASN A 54 -9.39 18.35 6.14
CA ASN A 54 -10.63 18.27 5.34
C ASN A 54 -10.65 17.15 4.30
N GLY A 55 -9.55 16.41 4.16
CA GLY A 55 -9.36 15.35 3.18
C GLY A 55 -8.47 15.77 2.01
N MET A 56 -7.79 14.77 1.46
CA MET A 56 -6.84 14.90 0.37
C MET A 56 -7.49 15.35 -0.95
N PRO A 57 -6.74 16.05 -1.82
CA PRO A 57 -7.22 16.44 -3.13
C PRO A 57 -7.56 15.23 -4.00
N LYS A 58 -8.57 15.37 -4.87
CA LYS A 58 -8.97 14.31 -5.81
C LYS A 58 -8.08 14.25 -7.06
N ALA A 59 -7.36 15.33 -7.35
CA ALA A 59 -6.51 15.43 -8.53
C ALA A 59 -5.31 14.50 -8.35
N GLU A 60 -5.18 13.54 -9.27
CA GLU A 60 -4.19 12.46 -9.23
C GLU A 60 -2.76 12.97 -9.11
N ASP A 61 -2.34 13.90 -9.98
CA ASP A 61 -1.00 14.46 -9.93
C ASP A 61 -0.71 15.12 -8.58
N THR A 62 -1.66 15.87 -8.01
CA THR A 62 -1.48 16.52 -6.71
C THR A 62 -1.39 15.49 -5.58
N PHE A 63 -2.24 14.47 -5.64
CA PHE A 63 -2.32 13.41 -4.65
C PHE A 63 -1.02 12.59 -4.64
N LEU A 64 -0.63 12.04 -5.78
CA LEU A 64 0.54 11.17 -5.87
C LEU A 64 1.85 11.94 -5.71
N SER A 65 1.95 13.19 -6.18
CA SER A 65 3.17 13.99 -5.93
C SER A 65 3.36 14.36 -4.46
N PHE A 66 2.27 14.57 -3.70
CA PHE A 66 2.37 14.75 -2.24
C PHE A 66 2.99 13.53 -1.57
N PHE A 67 2.51 12.32 -1.90
CA PHE A 67 3.05 11.07 -1.35
C PHE A 67 4.45 10.74 -1.86
N GLY A 68 4.74 11.09 -3.11
CA GLY A 68 6.08 11.00 -3.68
C GLY A 68 7.09 11.87 -2.94
N ALA A 69 6.74 13.13 -2.65
CA ALA A 69 7.58 14.05 -1.88
C ALA A 69 7.74 13.60 -0.42
N LEU A 70 6.68 13.07 0.19
CA LEU A 70 6.73 12.49 1.54
C LEU A 70 7.49 11.15 1.56
N ASP A 71 7.68 10.54 0.40
CA ASP A 71 8.23 9.21 0.21
C ASP A 71 7.47 8.18 1.08
N ALA A 72 6.14 8.19 0.96
CA ALA A 72 5.25 7.31 1.70
C ALA A 72 4.21 6.71 0.77
N ASP A 73 3.82 5.46 1.00
CA ASP A 73 2.69 4.89 0.27
C ASP A 73 1.38 5.59 0.70
N PRO A 74 0.48 5.95 -0.23
CA PRO A 74 -0.78 6.55 0.13
C PRO A 74 -1.58 5.76 1.16
N ILE A 75 -1.64 4.43 1.00
CA ILE A 75 -2.43 3.54 1.87
C ILE A 75 -1.76 3.42 3.25
N SER A 76 -0.43 3.52 3.37
CA SER A 76 0.21 3.44 4.69
C SER A 76 -0.22 4.59 5.62
N LEU A 77 -0.58 5.75 5.06
CA LEU A 77 -1.01 6.94 5.81
C LEU A 77 -2.51 7.17 5.88
N ILE A 78 -3.34 6.28 5.34
CA ILE A 78 -4.79 6.48 5.35
C ILE A 78 -5.36 6.43 6.78
N ASP A 79 -6.22 7.38 7.13
CA ASP A 79 -7.09 7.23 8.30
C ASP A 79 -8.25 6.31 7.92
N LEU A 80 -8.17 5.04 8.31
CA LEU A 80 -9.14 4.00 7.93
C LEU A 80 -10.55 4.32 8.47
N GLU A 81 -10.66 4.95 9.63
CA GLU A 81 -11.93 5.27 10.28
C GLU A 81 -12.57 6.52 9.67
N LYS A 82 -11.83 7.64 9.63
CA LYS A 82 -12.33 8.91 9.10
C LYS A 82 -12.59 8.84 7.60
N SER A 83 -11.80 8.05 6.87
CA SER A 83 -12.08 7.75 5.46
C SER A 83 -13.23 6.76 5.27
N GLN A 84 -13.76 6.18 6.36
CA GLN A 84 -14.81 5.18 6.36
C GLN A 84 -14.47 4.02 5.42
N PHE A 85 -13.20 3.60 5.42
CA PHE A 85 -12.64 2.70 4.41
C PHE A 85 -13.44 1.40 4.34
N ARG A 86 -13.66 0.76 5.50
CA ARG A 86 -14.44 -0.48 5.62
C ARG A 86 -15.85 -0.35 5.05
N LYS A 87 -16.54 0.77 5.30
CA LYS A 87 -17.92 1.00 4.83
C LYS A 87 -18.00 1.19 3.33
N HIS A 88 -16.99 1.83 2.72
CA HIS A 88 -17.00 2.13 1.29
C HIS A 88 -16.21 1.13 0.45
N PHE A 89 -15.53 0.16 1.08
CA PHE A 89 -14.71 -0.81 0.38
C PHE A 89 -15.49 -1.57 -0.70
N GLY A 90 -16.71 -2.04 -0.40
CA GLY A 90 -17.53 -2.74 -1.40
C GLY A 90 -17.83 -1.89 -2.65
N ARG A 91 -18.03 -0.57 -2.48
CA ARG A 91 -18.21 0.37 -3.60
C ARG A 91 -16.91 0.59 -4.37
N LEU A 92 -15.78 0.67 -3.68
CA LEU A 92 -14.46 0.77 -4.30
C LEU A 92 -14.17 -0.47 -5.16
N ARG A 93 -14.42 -1.66 -4.64
CA ARG A 93 -14.28 -2.94 -5.36
C ARG A 93 -15.22 -3.02 -6.56
N GLN A 94 -16.48 -2.65 -6.39
CA GLN A 94 -17.42 -2.61 -7.51
C GLN A 94 -16.95 -1.66 -8.61
N ALA A 95 -16.40 -0.50 -8.27
CA ALA A 95 -15.83 0.42 -9.25
C ALA A 95 -14.57 -0.15 -9.93
N ILE A 96 -13.72 -0.87 -9.20
CA ILE A 96 -12.57 -1.60 -9.75
C ILE A 96 -13.02 -2.62 -10.80
N LEU A 97 -14.04 -3.42 -10.47
CA LEU A 97 -14.55 -4.48 -11.35
C LEU A 97 -15.30 -3.92 -12.57
N LEU A 98 -16.07 -2.85 -12.41
CA LEU A 98 -16.91 -2.27 -13.46
C LEU A 98 -16.21 -1.15 -14.25
N GLY A 99 -14.92 -0.89 -14.02
CA GLY A 99 -14.20 0.24 -14.64
C GLY A 99 -14.78 1.61 -14.27
N GLY A 100 -15.49 1.69 -13.14
CA GLY A 100 -16.30 2.83 -12.74
C GLY A 100 -15.47 4.02 -12.23
N ILE A 101 -15.82 5.22 -12.72
CA ILE A 101 -15.07 6.47 -12.52
C ILE A 101 -15.48 7.19 -11.20
N ASN A 102 -16.54 6.74 -10.52
CA ASN A 102 -17.26 7.51 -9.50
C ASN A 102 -16.90 7.18 -8.04
N ILE A 103 -15.62 6.96 -7.74
CA ILE A 103 -15.10 6.65 -6.39
C ILE A 103 -14.60 7.88 -5.62
N GLY A 104 -14.78 9.08 -6.17
CA GLY A 104 -14.43 10.33 -5.48
C GLY A 104 -12.94 10.43 -5.15
N GLY A 105 -12.60 10.72 -3.90
CA GLY A 105 -11.21 10.93 -3.46
C GLY A 105 -10.31 9.70 -3.50
N PHE A 106 -10.85 8.51 -3.74
CA PHE A 106 -10.10 7.26 -3.83
C PHE A 106 -9.61 6.94 -5.25
N ARG A 107 -9.98 7.75 -6.24
CA ARG A 107 -9.58 7.53 -7.64
C ARG A 107 -8.08 7.29 -7.83
N PRO A 108 -7.18 8.05 -7.18
CA PRO A 108 -5.74 7.81 -7.32
C PRO A 108 -5.28 6.44 -6.79
N LEU A 109 -6.04 5.79 -5.90
CA LEU A 109 -5.68 4.46 -5.38
C LEU A 109 -5.99 3.33 -6.36
N MET A 110 -6.70 3.61 -7.46
CA MET A 110 -7.05 2.57 -8.44
C MET A 110 -5.84 1.93 -9.08
N TYR A 111 -4.74 2.66 -9.26
CA TYR A 111 -3.51 2.09 -9.80
C TYR A 111 -2.86 1.06 -8.86
N LEU A 112 -3.14 1.15 -7.56
CA LEU A 112 -2.67 0.19 -6.56
C LEU A 112 -3.60 -1.02 -6.43
N LEU A 113 -4.90 -0.81 -6.61
CA LEU A 113 -5.93 -1.80 -6.26
C LEU A 113 -6.59 -2.49 -7.46
N ARG A 114 -6.39 -1.98 -8.69
CA ARG A 114 -7.05 -2.52 -9.89
C ARG A 114 -6.29 -3.72 -10.45
N PRO A 115 -6.99 -4.80 -10.86
CA PRO A 115 -6.39 -5.87 -11.62
C PRO A 115 -5.76 -5.39 -12.93
N SER A 116 -4.54 -5.84 -13.21
CA SER A 116 -3.78 -5.47 -14.40
C SER A 116 -2.77 -6.56 -14.77
N PRO A 117 -2.43 -6.76 -16.06
CA PRO A 117 -1.33 -7.65 -16.45
C PRO A 117 0.04 -7.16 -15.95
N GLN A 118 0.18 -5.85 -15.75
CA GLN A 118 1.43 -5.17 -15.40
C GLN A 118 1.37 -4.59 -13.98
N TRP A 119 0.69 -5.28 -13.06
CA TRP A 119 0.66 -4.84 -11.66
C TRP A 119 1.93 -5.27 -10.91
N PRO A 120 2.49 -4.43 -10.05
CA PRO A 120 2.08 -3.04 -9.79
C PRO A 120 2.53 -2.08 -10.92
N ASP A 121 1.85 -0.94 -11.08
CA ASP A 121 2.13 0.01 -12.16
C ASP A 121 3.48 0.72 -11.97
N GLU A 122 4.48 0.29 -12.75
CA GLU A 122 5.84 0.85 -12.75
C GLU A 122 5.92 2.27 -13.35
N THR A 123 4.99 2.62 -14.25
CA THR A 123 4.97 3.96 -14.86
C THR A 123 4.63 5.00 -13.80
N LEU A 124 3.69 4.66 -12.92
CA LEU A 124 3.28 5.51 -11.82
C LEU A 124 4.41 5.73 -10.81
N THR A 125 5.10 4.67 -10.39
CA THR A 125 6.18 4.79 -9.40
C THR A 125 7.40 5.48 -9.96
N GLY A 126 7.76 5.22 -11.23
CA GLY A 126 8.77 5.99 -11.93
C GLY A 126 8.43 7.48 -11.97
N LYS A 127 7.17 7.82 -12.28
CA LYS A 127 6.70 9.21 -12.36
C LYS A 127 6.68 9.91 -11.00
N TYR A 128 6.13 9.34 -9.94
CA TYR A 128 5.93 10.11 -8.68
C TYR A 128 6.93 9.79 -7.57
N PHE A 129 7.49 8.58 -7.55
CA PHE A 129 8.33 8.08 -6.45
C PHE A 129 9.80 7.86 -6.86
N ARG A 130 10.12 8.04 -8.16
CA ARG A 130 11.47 7.94 -8.75
C ARG A 130 12.15 6.60 -8.45
N ARG A 131 11.37 5.53 -8.42
CA ARG A 131 11.84 4.17 -8.15
C ARG A 131 10.91 3.17 -8.79
N ARG A 132 11.39 1.93 -8.85
CA ARG A 132 10.57 0.76 -9.17
C ARG A 132 9.95 0.18 -7.91
N TRP A 133 8.92 -0.63 -8.09
CA TRP A 133 8.42 -1.45 -7.00
C TRP A 133 9.48 -2.48 -6.58
N ALA A 134 9.66 -2.65 -5.28
CA ALA A 134 10.22 -3.88 -4.76
C ALA A 134 9.13 -4.95 -4.88
N THR A 135 9.45 -6.09 -5.48
CA THR A 135 8.50 -7.19 -5.66
C THR A 135 9.14 -8.53 -5.33
N GLN A 136 8.34 -9.44 -4.81
CA GLN A 136 8.74 -10.83 -4.63
C GLN A 136 7.57 -11.75 -4.97
N ASP A 137 7.87 -12.72 -5.83
CA ASP A 137 6.90 -13.65 -6.40
C ASP A 137 7.07 -15.04 -5.78
N PHE A 138 5.94 -15.72 -5.57
CA PHE A 138 5.86 -17.05 -5.02
C PHE A 138 4.96 -17.92 -5.89
N LEU A 139 5.42 -19.11 -6.23
CA LEU A 139 4.67 -20.06 -7.05
C LEU A 139 3.93 -21.08 -6.17
N HIS A 140 2.64 -21.25 -6.44
CA HIS A 140 1.80 -22.31 -5.88
C HIS A 140 1.42 -23.28 -7.00
N GLU A 141 2.06 -24.44 -7.02
CA GLU A 141 1.87 -25.47 -8.08
C GLU A 141 0.65 -26.38 -7.87
N ALA A 142 -0.11 -26.21 -6.78
CA ALA A 142 -1.26 -27.01 -6.33
C ALA A 142 -1.08 -28.53 -6.18
N GLU A 143 -0.03 -29.12 -6.74
CA GLU A 143 0.32 -30.54 -6.60
C GLU A 143 0.83 -30.86 -5.18
N HIS A 144 1.65 -29.97 -4.63
CA HIS A 144 2.35 -30.17 -3.36
C HIS A 144 1.57 -29.68 -2.13
N VAL A 145 0.85 -28.57 -2.28
CA VAL A 145 0.10 -27.90 -1.20
C VAL A 145 -1.20 -27.40 -1.81
N LYS A 146 -2.35 -27.76 -1.22
CA LYS A 146 -3.69 -27.35 -1.68
C LYS A 146 -4.64 -27.21 -0.52
N ASN A 147 -5.56 -26.26 -0.61
CA ASN A 147 -6.56 -25.96 0.40
C ASN A 147 -5.97 -25.79 1.81
N LEU A 148 -4.88 -25.02 1.90
CA LEU A 148 -4.14 -24.82 3.14
C LEU A 148 -3.76 -23.36 3.29
N ASP A 149 -3.82 -22.84 4.53
CA ASP A 149 -3.21 -21.57 4.88
C ASP A 149 -1.69 -21.72 4.94
N VAL A 150 -0.98 -20.86 4.21
CA VAL A 150 0.48 -20.78 4.23
C VAL A 150 0.92 -19.46 4.82
N THR A 151 2.11 -19.45 5.39
CA THR A 151 2.66 -18.28 6.07
C THR A 151 3.66 -17.58 5.17
N ILE A 152 3.46 -16.28 4.95
CA ILE A 152 4.42 -15.39 4.31
C ILE A 152 5.02 -14.50 5.38
N ARG A 153 6.35 -14.37 5.35
CA ARG A 153 7.12 -13.59 6.31
C ARG A 153 7.80 -12.47 5.56
N ILE A 154 7.59 -11.24 5.97
CA ILE A 154 8.19 -10.05 5.38
C ILE A 154 9.13 -9.44 6.39
N GLN A 155 10.31 -9.04 5.94
CA GLN A 155 11.25 -8.24 6.70
C GLN A 155 11.64 -7.02 5.87
N GLY A 156 11.67 -5.85 6.49
CA GLY A 156 12.25 -4.67 5.85
C GLY A 156 13.75 -4.88 5.61
N ASP A 157 14.28 -4.22 4.57
CA ASP A 157 15.72 -4.24 4.29
C ASP A 157 16.53 -3.84 5.53
N PRO A 158 17.39 -4.74 6.07
CA PRO A 158 18.19 -4.46 7.26
C PRO A 158 19.28 -3.41 7.01
N GLU A 159 19.69 -3.19 5.76
CA GLU A 159 20.64 -2.14 5.38
C GLU A 159 19.96 -0.77 5.29
N GLN A 160 18.64 -0.75 5.11
CA GLN A 160 17.81 0.46 5.04
C GLN A 160 16.68 0.40 6.08
N PRO A 161 17.03 0.36 7.38
CA PRO A 161 16.04 0.37 8.44
C PRO A 161 15.21 1.64 8.34
N ARG A 162 13.89 1.47 8.40
CA ARG A 162 12.95 2.57 8.21
C ARG A 162 11.93 2.53 9.32
N GLU A 163 11.83 3.64 10.05
CA GLU A 163 10.88 3.84 11.14
C GLU A 163 9.53 4.38 10.64
N TRP A 164 9.47 4.78 9.36
CA TRP A 164 8.30 5.34 8.71
C TRP A 164 7.29 4.25 8.28
N PRO A 165 5.99 4.59 8.19
CA PRO A 165 4.95 3.67 7.75
C PRO A 165 5.21 3.07 6.37
N ARG A 166 4.97 1.76 6.24
CA ARG A 166 5.10 1.02 4.97
C ARG A 166 3.78 0.36 4.59
N ALA A 167 3.67 0.04 3.31
CA ALA A 167 2.60 -0.80 2.77
C ALA A 167 3.22 -1.95 1.98
N PHE A 168 2.69 -3.14 2.20
CA PHE A 168 2.99 -4.35 1.44
C PHE A 168 1.70 -4.81 0.77
N HIS A 169 1.58 -4.57 -0.52
CA HIS A 169 0.41 -4.97 -1.30
C HIS A 169 0.57 -6.41 -1.74
N VAL A 170 -0.51 -7.18 -1.67
CA VAL A 170 -0.51 -8.60 -2.00
C VAL A 170 -1.49 -8.83 -3.13
N ALA A 171 -1.03 -9.53 -4.17
CA ALA A 171 -1.82 -9.89 -5.33
C ALA A 171 -1.60 -11.36 -5.70
N TYR A 172 -2.53 -11.93 -6.46
CA TYR A 172 -2.36 -13.24 -7.07
C TYR A 172 -2.70 -13.21 -8.56
N ARG A 173 -2.14 -14.15 -9.31
CA ARG A 173 -2.45 -14.41 -10.71
C ARG A 173 -2.72 -15.90 -10.87
N ARG A 174 -3.84 -16.25 -11.49
CA ARG A 174 -4.17 -17.66 -11.79
C ARG A 174 -3.35 -18.11 -13.00
N LEU A 175 -2.70 -19.26 -12.89
CA LEU A 175 -1.92 -19.83 -14.00
C LEU A 175 -2.79 -20.52 -15.05
N THR A 176 -3.97 -20.99 -14.64
CA THR A 176 -4.90 -21.70 -15.53
C THR A 176 -5.83 -20.77 -16.31
N ASN A 177 -5.85 -19.47 -16.00
CA ASN A 177 -6.71 -18.50 -16.68
C ASN A 177 -5.95 -17.77 -17.78
N ALA A 178 -6.58 -17.58 -18.95
CA ALA A 178 -5.98 -16.88 -20.09
C ALA A 178 -5.81 -15.35 -19.91
N ASP A 179 -6.45 -14.74 -18.90
CA ASP A 179 -6.43 -13.29 -18.73
C ASP A 179 -5.09 -12.72 -18.24
N GLY A 180 -4.24 -13.54 -17.60
CA GLY A 180 -2.93 -13.13 -17.11
C GLY A 180 -2.95 -11.99 -16.09
N LEU A 181 -4.10 -11.68 -15.47
CA LEU A 181 -4.25 -10.52 -14.60
C LEU A 181 -3.73 -10.82 -13.19
N TRP A 182 -2.87 -9.95 -12.70
CA TRP A 182 -2.64 -9.80 -11.26
C TRP A 182 -3.86 -9.18 -10.62
N ARG A 183 -4.28 -9.74 -9.49
CA ARG A 183 -5.48 -9.35 -8.74
C ARG A 183 -5.06 -9.00 -7.31
N PRO A 184 -4.92 -7.70 -7.01
CA PRO A 184 -4.66 -7.25 -5.65
C PRO A 184 -5.80 -7.69 -4.74
N PHE A 185 -5.49 -8.39 -3.66
CA PHE A 185 -6.48 -8.90 -2.71
C PHE A 185 -6.27 -8.39 -1.28
N GLY A 186 -5.20 -7.63 -1.04
CA GLY A 186 -5.04 -7.00 0.25
C GLY A 186 -3.75 -6.22 0.39
N THR A 187 -3.59 -5.59 1.54
CA THR A 187 -2.40 -4.81 1.87
C THR A 187 -2.12 -4.95 3.36
N ILE A 188 -0.86 -5.18 3.72
CA ILE A 188 -0.38 -5.07 5.10
C ILE A 188 0.22 -3.68 5.27
N LEU A 189 -0.24 -2.94 6.27
CA LEU A 189 0.30 -1.63 6.65
C LEU A 189 1.14 -1.81 7.90
N THR A 190 2.31 -1.21 7.95
CA THR A 190 3.08 -1.11 9.19
C THR A 190 3.07 0.33 9.68
N ARG A 191 2.73 0.53 10.95
CA ARG A 191 2.69 1.85 11.58
C ARG A 191 3.25 1.72 12.98
N ASN A 192 4.31 2.47 13.31
CA ASN A 192 4.91 2.55 14.64
C ASN A 192 5.01 1.18 15.37
N SER A 193 3.99 0.77 16.12
CA SER A 193 3.92 -0.46 16.92
C SER A 193 2.87 -1.47 16.47
N GLU A 194 2.29 -1.35 15.27
CA GLU A 194 1.26 -2.25 14.77
C GLU A 194 1.41 -2.58 13.28
N ALA A 195 0.97 -3.79 12.94
CA ALA A 195 0.71 -4.22 11.58
C ALA A 195 -0.80 -4.36 11.38
N ILE A 196 -1.32 -3.75 10.32
CA ILE A 196 -2.74 -3.73 9.97
C ILE A 196 -2.89 -4.46 8.64
N LEU A 197 -3.60 -5.58 8.65
CA LEU A 197 -4.05 -6.25 7.43
C LEU A 197 -5.34 -5.60 6.95
N VAL A 198 -5.35 -5.13 5.71
CA VAL A 198 -6.52 -4.62 5.01
C VAL A 198 -6.87 -5.56 3.87
N HIS A 199 -7.97 -6.29 4.00
CA HIS A 199 -8.42 -7.27 3.02
C HIS A 199 -9.25 -6.62 1.90
N GLU A 200 -9.26 -7.25 0.73
CA GLU A 200 -10.14 -6.89 -0.39
C GLU A 200 -11.65 -7.14 -0.15
N ASN A 201 -12.08 -7.51 1.05
CA ASN A 201 -13.50 -7.59 1.41
C ASN A 201 -13.85 -6.52 2.46
N GLY A 202 -12.90 -5.65 2.81
CA GLY A 202 -13.03 -4.65 3.86
C GLY A 202 -12.79 -5.18 5.27
N ALA A 203 -12.46 -6.47 5.44
CA ALA A 203 -11.98 -6.97 6.72
C ALA A 203 -10.65 -6.30 7.09
N ILE A 204 -10.50 -6.01 8.38
CA ILE A 204 -9.30 -5.41 8.95
C ILE A 204 -8.85 -6.33 10.08
N GLY A 205 -7.59 -6.75 10.04
CA GLY A 205 -6.92 -7.47 11.12
C GLY A 205 -5.78 -6.63 11.67
N ASN A 206 -5.52 -6.72 12.97
CA ASN A 206 -4.43 -5.99 13.62
C ASN A 206 -3.54 -6.96 14.39
N ALA A 207 -2.24 -6.71 14.35
CA ALA A 207 -1.25 -7.39 15.17
C ALA A 207 -0.29 -6.36 15.76
N ALA A 208 0.05 -6.50 17.03
CA ALA A 208 1.08 -5.68 17.65
C ALA A 208 2.45 -6.06 17.06
N LEU A 209 3.26 -5.06 16.72
CA LEU A 209 4.67 -5.25 16.39
C LEU A 209 5.49 -5.06 17.67
N GLY A 210 6.34 -6.02 18.00
CA GLY A 210 7.30 -5.85 19.10
C GLY A 210 8.29 -4.73 18.79
N PHE A 211 8.68 -3.92 19.77
CA PHE A 211 9.57 -2.76 19.59
C PHE A 211 10.95 -3.15 19.00
N GLY A 212 11.44 -2.44 17.96
CA GLY A 212 12.79 -2.60 17.39
C GLY A 212 12.87 -2.40 15.86
N SER A 213 14.00 -1.93 15.33
CA SER A 213 14.19 -1.79 13.88
C SER A 213 14.27 -3.16 13.19
N GLY A 214 13.59 -3.31 12.04
CA GLY A 214 13.56 -4.57 11.28
C GLY A 214 12.40 -5.51 11.61
N HIS A 215 11.24 -4.96 11.98
CA HIS A 215 10.04 -5.74 12.28
C HIS A 215 9.75 -6.78 11.19
N ARG A 216 9.85 -8.04 11.58
CA ARG A 216 9.33 -9.15 10.82
C ARG A 216 7.82 -9.17 10.96
N ILE A 217 7.14 -9.26 9.82
CA ILE A 217 5.69 -9.29 9.71
C ILE A 217 5.32 -10.61 9.10
N ASP A 218 4.58 -11.41 9.86
CA ASP A 218 4.08 -12.68 9.39
C ASP A 218 2.58 -12.55 9.11
N PHE A 219 2.14 -13.05 7.96
CA PHE A 219 0.72 -13.13 7.63
C PHE A 219 0.42 -14.42 6.88
N LYS A 220 -0.83 -14.87 6.96
CA LYS A 220 -1.33 -16.04 6.26
C LYS A 220 -2.07 -15.66 5.00
N THR A 221 -1.92 -16.50 3.99
CA THR A 221 -2.76 -16.49 2.79
C THR A 221 -3.22 -17.91 2.49
N PHE A 222 -4.40 -18.04 1.89
CA PHE A 222 -4.95 -19.33 1.53
C PHE A 222 -4.45 -19.77 0.14
N PHE A 223 -3.84 -20.95 0.07
CA PHE A 223 -3.53 -21.64 -1.18
C PHE A 223 -4.72 -22.52 -1.56
N GLY A 224 -5.42 -22.12 -2.62
CA GLY A 224 -6.60 -22.82 -3.11
C GLY A 224 -6.31 -24.15 -3.80
N PRO A 225 -7.28 -24.70 -4.54
CA PRO A 225 -7.14 -25.98 -5.23
C PRO A 225 -6.44 -25.87 -6.60
N SER A 226 -6.16 -24.66 -7.09
CA SER A 226 -5.66 -24.42 -8.45
C SER A 226 -4.35 -23.64 -8.44
N PRO A 227 -3.43 -23.93 -9.38
CA PRO A 227 -2.14 -23.25 -9.42
C PRO A 227 -2.27 -21.72 -9.59
N ALA A 228 -1.45 -21.00 -8.84
CA ALA A 228 -1.40 -19.55 -8.86
C ALA A 228 0.01 -19.04 -8.59
N GLU A 229 0.29 -17.82 -9.04
CA GLU A 229 1.42 -17.04 -8.55
C GLU A 229 0.90 -16.00 -7.57
N PHE A 230 1.65 -15.78 -6.51
CA PHE A 230 1.42 -14.71 -5.55
C PHE A 230 2.55 -13.69 -5.66
N ARG A 231 2.22 -12.41 -5.49
CA ARG A 231 3.19 -11.32 -5.51
C ARG A 231 2.97 -10.44 -4.30
N VAL A 232 4.06 -10.16 -3.59
CA VAL A 232 4.15 -9.08 -2.61
C VAL A 232 4.85 -7.90 -3.29
N ALA A 233 4.31 -6.70 -3.12
CA ALA A 233 4.88 -5.47 -3.68
C ALA A 233 4.94 -4.35 -2.64
N SER A 234 6.01 -3.57 -2.64
CA SER A 234 6.16 -2.39 -1.79
C SER A 234 6.96 -1.29 -2.51
N LEU A 235 6.69 -0.03 -2.16
CA LEU A 235 7.49 1.12 -2.64
C LEU A 235 8.89 1.15 -2.03
N HIS A 236 9.15 0.36 -1.00
CA HIS A 236 10.40 0.34 -0.27
C HIS A 236 11.00 -1.07 -0.30
N PRO A 237 12.34 -1.21 -0.35
CA PRO A 237 13.00 -2.52 -0.31
C PRO A 237 12.59 -3.37 0.89
N PHE A 238 12.41 -4.66 0.63
CA PHE A 238 12.06 -5.69 1.60
C PHE A 238 12.53 -7.06 1.10
N GLU A 239 12.58 -8.00 2.03
CA GLU A 239 12.72 -9.42 1.75
C GLU A 239 11.47 -10.14 2.27
N ALA A 240 11.05 -11.19 1.56
CA ALA A 240 9.99 -12.05 1.98
C ALA A 240 10.33 -13.52 1.78
N THR A 241 9.81 -14.37 2.65
CA THR A 241 9.93 -15.82 2.54
C THR A 241 8.56 -16.47 2.63
N LEU A 242 8.40 -17.59 1.94
CA LEU A 242 7.20 -18.42 1.99
C LEU A 242 7.50 -19.68 2.78
N ASP A 243 6.66 -19.93 3.78
CA ASP A 243 6.64 -21.14 4.57
C ASP A 243 5.36 -21.91 4.26
N LEU A 244 5.52 -23.12 3.71
CA LEU A 244 4.43 -24.00 3.29
C LEU A 244 3.75 -24.71 4.46
N TYR A 245 3.49 -24.00 5.56
CA TYR A 245 2.74 -24.50 6.71
C TYR A 245 1.90 -23.39 7.35
N ASP A 246 0.87 -23.83 8.05
CA ASP A 246 -0.01 -23.00 8.86
C ASP A 246 0.62 -22.78 10.24
N ASP A 247 1.24 -21.63 10.47
CA ASP A 247 1.81 -21.27 11.77
C ASP A 247 0.70 -20.78 12.71
N PRO A 248 0.32 -21.53 13.77
CA PRO A 248 -0.79 -21.15 14.64
C PRO A 248 -0.55 -19.84 15.41
N ASN A 249 0.68 -19.35 15.46
CA ASN A 249 1.02 -18.10 16.16
C ASN A 249 0.82 -16.85 15.28
N VAL A 250 0.63 -17.02 13.98
CA VAL A 250 0.42 -15.91 13.06
C VAL A 250 -1.04 -15.50 13.06
N THR A 251 -1.31 -14.26 13.46
CA THR A 251 -2.66 -13.73 13.69
C THR A 251 -3.21 -12.92 12.52
N LEU A 252 -2.34 -12.38 11.67
CA LEU A 252 -2.76 -11.71 10.44
C LEU A 252 -3.07 -12.78 9.39
N GLN A 253 -4.31 -12.84 8.93
CA GLN A 253 -4.74 -13.80 7.91
C GLN A 253 -5.61 -13.10 6.87
N PHE A 254 -5.25 -13.25 5.60
CA PHE A 254 -6.17 -12.93 4.53
C PHE A 254 -7.27 -13.99 4.48
N ALA A 255 -8.52 -13.56 4.38
CA ALA A 255 -9.64 -14.48 4.28
C ALA A 255 -9.58 -15.21 2.92
N GLY A 256 -9.57 -16.55 2.95
CA GLY A 256 -9.62 -17.40 1.76
C GLY A 256 -10.95 -17.33 1.01
#